data_AF-A0A259LJK0-F1
#
_entry.id   AF-A0A259LJK0-F1
#
_cell.length_a   1.000
_cell.length_b   1.000
_cell.length_c   1.000
_cell.angle_alpha   90.00
_cell.angle_beta   90.00
_cell.angle_gamma   90.00
#
_symmetry.space_group_name_H-M   'P 1'
#
loop_
_entity.id
_entity.type
_entity.pdbx_description
1 polymer ?
#
loop_
_entity_poly.entity_id
_entity_poly.type
_entity_poly.pdbx_seq_one_letter_code
_entity_poly.pdbx_strand_id
1 'polypeptide(L)' 'MRRARPIPVATVPLLVWDDVHRIEQLMAERAALIDRMARLPRQSHRHVLLAARLRALTAEILAAELTLGRDIILRRL' A
#
# COMPACT_ATOMS: atom_id res chain seq x y z
N MET A 1 1.37 38.99 6.88
CA MET A 1 2.04 37.68 7.10
C MET A 1 1.03 36.68 7.66
N ARG A 2 0.55 35.72 6.86
CA ARG A 2 -0.35 34.66 7.36
C ARG A 2 0.50 33.53 7.94
N ARG A 3 0.33 33.23 9.23
CA ARG A 3 0.95 32.07 9.88
C ARG A 3 0.36 30.81 9.25
N ALA A 4 1.20 29.96 8.66
CA ALA A 4 0.81 28.63 8.22
C ALA A 4 0.35 27.84 9.45
N ARG A 5 -0.88 27.32 9.41
CA ARG A 5 -1.40 26.44 10.47
C ARG A 5 -0.61 25.13 10.39
N PRO A 6 0.01 24.64 11.49
CA PRO A 6 0.68 23.36 11.45
C PRO A 6 -0.34 22.29 11.07
N ILE A 7 -0.09 21.59 9.96
CA ILE A 7 -0.87 20.43 9.55
C ILE A 7 -0.65 19.40 10.66
N PRO A 8 -1.71 18.91 11.34
CA PRO A 8 -1.54 17.88 12.34
C PRO A 8 -0.91 16.67 11.64
N VAL A 9 0.35 16.41 11.97
CA VAL A 9 1.00 15.14 11.63
C VAL A 9 0.11 14.10 12.30
N ALA A 10 -0.61 13.31 11.52
CA ALA A 10 -1.37 12.20 12.07
C ALA A 10 -0.33 11.28 12.71
N THR A 11 -0.16 11.38 14.02
CA THR A 11 0.77 10.55 14.77
C THR A 11 0.21 9.14 14.74
N VAL A 12 0.58 8.42 13.69
CA VAL A 12 0.41 6.97 13.62
C VAL A 12 1.12 6.42 14.87
N PRO A 13 0.43 5.67 15.73
CA PRO A 13 1.06 5.09 16.91
C PRO A 13 2.31 4.31 16.48
N LEU A 14 3.44 4.51 17.16
CA LEU A 14 4.68 3.77 16.85
C LEU A 14 4.46 2.25 16.78
N LEU A 15 3.49 1.76 17.56
CA LEU A 15 3.00 0.38 17.60
C LEU A 15 2.38 -0.17 16.32
N VAL A 16 2.09 0.68 15.33
CA VAL A 16 1.59 0.26 14.00
C VAL A 16 2.48 0.78 12.85
N TRP A 17 3.65 1.33 13.19
CA TRP A 17 4.60 1.87 12.22
C TRP A 17 5.09 0.80 11.24
N ASP A 18 5.40 -0.39 11.75
CA ASP A 18 5.87 -1.51 10.92
C ASP A 18 4.81 -1.96 9.92
N ASP A 19 3.54 -2.00 10.34
CA ASP A 19 2.41 -2.35 9.47
C ASP A 19 2.21 -1.31 8.36
N VAL A 20 2.29 -0.02 8.71
CA VAL A 20 2.21 1.09 7.75
C VAL A 20 3.36 1.02 6.76
N HIS A 21 4.60 0.86 7.24
CA HIS A 21 5.77 0.74 6.39
C HIS A 21 5.68 -0.48 5.47
N ARG A 22 5.14 -1.61 5.96
CA ARG A 22 4.92 -2.79 5.15
C ARG A 22 3.90 -2.54 4.03
N ILE A 23 2.81 -1.82 4.31
CA ILE A 23 1.83 -1.42 3.30
C ILE A 23 2.49 -0.52 2.24
N GLU A 24 3.30 0.45 2.66
CA GLU A 24 4.03 1.34 1.74
C GLU A 24 4.97 0.55 0.80
N GLN A 25 5.70 -0.44 1.34
CA GLN A 25 6.54 -1.33 0.52
C GLN A 25 5.71 -2.10 -0.52
N LEU A 26 4.57 -2.68 -0.12
CA LEU A 26 3.68 -3.39 -1.03
C LEU A 26 3.13 -2.46 -2.12
N MET A 27 2.80 -1.22 -1.77
CA MET A 27 2.36 -0.21 -2.75
C MET A 27 3.47 0.16 -3.74
N ALA A 28 4.72 0.27 -3.28
CA ALA A 28 5.88 0.53 -4.14
C ALA A 28 6.14 -0.66 -5.09
N GLU A 29 6.06 -1.89 -4.60
CA GLU A 29 6.14 -3.10 -5.42
C GLU A 29 5.05 -3.13 -6.50
N ARG A 30 3.83 -2.72 -6.14
CA ARG A 30 2.67 -2.64 -7.03
C ARG A 30 2.89 -1.63 -8.15
N ALA A 31 3.39 -0.44 -7.82
CA ALA A 31 3.72 0.59 -8.80
C ALA A 31 4.80 0.08 -9.78
N ALA A 32 5.89 -0.49 -9.26
CA ALA A 32 6.96 -1.04 -10.08
C ALA A 32 6.49 -2.20 -10.98
N LEU A 33 5.47 -2.96 -10.56
CA LEU A 33 4.89 -4.02 -11.39
C LEU A 33 4.05 -3.46 -12.54
N ILE A 34 3.25 -2.42 -12.26
CA ILE A 34 2.46 -1.70 -13.28
C ILE A 34 3.39 -1.09 -14.33
N ASP A 35 4.47 -0.44 -13.91
CA ASP A 35 5.46 0.14 -14.84
C ASP A 35 6.12 -0.91 -15.73
N ARG A 36 6.41 -2.10 -15.18
CA ARG A 36 6.92 -3.23 -15.96
C ARG A 36 5.89 -3.73 -16.97
N MET A 37 4.63 -3.84 -16.58
CA MET A 37 3.54 -4.26 -17.46
C MET A 37 3.31 -3.27 -18.61
N ALA A 38 3.43 -1.96 -18.35
CA ALA A 38 3.25 -0.92 -19.35
C ALA A 38 4.26 -1.01 -20.52
N ARG A 39 5.43 -1.59 -20.28
CA ARG A 39 6.49 -1.78 -21.28
C ARG A 39 6.35 -3.09 -22.07
N LEU A 40 5.39 -3.95 -21.74
CA LEU A 40 5.21 -5.26 -22.37
C LEU A 40 4.05 -5.24 -23.37
N PRO A 41 4.11 -6.07 -24.43
CA PRO A 41 2.95 -6.30 -25.28
C PRO A 41 1.79 -6.87 -24.46
N ARG A 42 0.59 -6.29 -24.63
CA ARG A 42 -0.64 -6.66 -23.90
C ARG A 42 -0.99 -8.14 -23.98
N GLN A 43 -0.72 -8.78 -25.12
CA GLN A 43 -1.06 -10.17 -25.38
C GLN A 43 0.10 -11.15 -25.05
N SER A 44 1.19 -10.67 -24.45
CA SER A 44 2.27 -11.56 -24.05
C SER A 44 1.86 -12.45 -22.87
N HIS A 45 2.30 -13.71 -22.88
CA HIS A 45 2.11 -14.62 -21.74
C HIS A 45 2.63 -14.00 -20.43
N ARG A 46 3.73 -13.24 -20.52
CA ARG A 46 4.30 -12.50 -19.39
C ARG A 46 3.33 -11.45 -18.83
N HIS A 47 2.54 -10.77 -19.66
CA HIS A 47 1.54 -9.82 -19.19
C HIS A 47 0.44 -10.51 -18.36
N VAL A 48 0.02 -11.73 -18.74
CA VAL A 48 -0.95 -12.52 -17.97
C VAL A 48 -0.41 -12.89 -16.59
N LEU A 49 0.84 -13.37 -16.52
CA LEU A 49 1.50 -13.71 -15.26
C LEU A 49 1.65 -12.49 -14.35
N LEU A 50 2.06 -11.35 -14.89
CA LEU A 50 2.20 -10.12 -14.12
C LEU A 50 0.84 -9.57 -13.67
N ALA A 51 -0.21 -9.71 -14.48
CA ALA A 51 -1.57 -9.34 -14.07
C ALA A 51 -2.08 -10.20 -12.90
N ALA A 52 -1.80 -11.50 -12.91
CA ALA A 52 -2.11 -12.38 -11.78
C ALA A 52 -1.33 -11.97 -10.52
N ARG A 53 -0.03 -11.67 -10.65
CA ARG A 53 0.78 -11.17 -9.53
C ARG A 53 0.27 -9.82 -9.01
N LEU A 54 -0.18 -8.92 -9.89
CA LEU A 54 -0.74 -7.62 -9.52
C LEU A 54 -2.03 -7.78 -8.71
N ARG A 55 -2.89 -8.72 -9.07
CA ARG A 55 -4.10 -9.05 -8.31
C ARG A 55 -3.75 -9.59 -6.93
N ALA A 56 -2.82 -10.54 -6.84
CA ALA A 56 -2.37 -11.09 -5.56
C ALA A 56 -1.81 -9.99 -4.65
N LEU A 57 -0.93 -9.14 -5.17
CA LEU A 57 -0.33 -8.04 -4.40
C LEU A 57 -1.38 -7.01 -3.95
N THR A 58 -2.39 -6.74 -4.78
CA THR A 58 -3.50 -5.87 -4.38
C THR A 58 -4.32 -6.49 -3.25
N ALA A 59 -4.57 -7.79 -3.28
CA ALA A 59 -5.24 -8.49 -2.18
C ALA A 59 -4.40 -8.47 -0.89
N GLU A 60 -3.07 -8.63 -0.99
CA GLU A 60 -2.15 -8.51 0.15
C GLU A 60 -2.22 -7.12 0.80
N ILE A 61 -2.23 -6.04 0.00
CA ILE A 61 -2.38 -4.66 0.49
C ILE A 61 -3.70 -4.49 1.23
N LEU A 62 -4.82 -4.90 0.62
CA LEU A 62 -6.15 -4.76 1.23
C LEU A 62 -6.26 -5.53 2.55
N ALA A 63 -5.70 -6.73 2.62
CA ALA A 63 -5.67 -7.51 3.85
C ALA A 63 -4.85 -6.83 4.96
N ALA A 64 -3.70 -6.24 4.60
CA ALA A 64 -2.87 -5.50 5.54
C ALA A 64 -3.57 -4.23 6.03
N GLU A 65 -4.21 -3.44 5.15
CA GLU A 65 -4.98 -2.25 5.51
C GLU A 65 -6.15 -2.57 6.45
N LEU A 66 -6.89 -3.65 6.18
CA LEU A 66 -7.98 -4.11 7.04
C LEU A 66 -7.48 -4.52 8.42
N THR A 67 -6.35 -5.21 8.48
CA THR A 67 -5.72 -5.65 9.74
C THR A 67 -5.27 -4.45 10.56
N LEU A 68 -4.58 -3.50 9.92
CA LEU A 68 -4.16 -2.25 10.55
C LEU A 68 -5.35 -1.44 11.07
N GLY A 69 -6.41 -1.29 10.26
CA GLY A 69 -7.62 -0.59 10.67
C GLY A 69 -8.29 -1.25 11.89
N ARG A 70 -8.38 -2.58 11.91
CA ARG A 70 -8.87 -3.34 13.06
C ARG A 70 -8.02 -3.10 14.31
N ASP A 71 -6.70 -3.17 14.18
CA ASP A 71 -5.77 -2.99 15.29
C ASP A 71 -5.83 -1.58 15.88
N ILE A 72 -5.93 -0.56 15.02
CA ILE A 72 -6.12 0.83 15.45
C ILE A 72 -7.43 0.98 16.24
N ILE A 73 -8.52 0.32 15.82
CA ILE A 73 -9.80 0.37 16.52
C ILE A 73 -9.72 -0.35 17.87
N LEU A 74 -9.18 -1.58 17.90
CA LEU A 74 -9.11 -2.40 19.12
C LEU A 74 -8.18 -1.81 20.18
N ARG A 75 -7.13 -1.11 19.78
CA ARG A 75 -6.16 -0.48 20.70
C ARG A 75 -6.60 0.93 21.17
N ARG A 76 -7.76 1.42 20.73
CA ARG A 76 -8.32 2.73 21.10
C ARG A 76 -9.36 2.68 22.23
N LEU A 77 -9.67 1.49 22.74
CA LEU A 77 -10.49 1.24 23.94
C LEU A 77 -9.57 1.00 25.14
#